data_AF-A0AA86XSY5-F1
#
_entry.id   AF-A0AA86XSY5-F1
#
_cell.length_a   1.000
_cell.length_b   1.000
_cell.length_c   1.000
_cell.angle_alpha   90.00
_cell.angle_beta   90.00
_cell.angle_gamma   90.00
#
_symmetry.space_group_name_H-M   'P 1'
#
loop_
_entity.id
_entity.type
_entity.pdbx_description
1 polymer ?
#
loop_
_entity_poly.entity_id
_entity_poly.type
_entity_poly.pdbx_seq_one_letter_code
_entity_poly.pdbx_strand_id
1 'polypeptide(L)'
;MNNLSSVDSEELFQFYRERGNAENFIKERKAGFFGDKTDSSTMIKNEVRMMMGCLAYNLYLFLKQLAGDEVKALTIKRFRRLFLHIAGKYVSTARRHILKFSSLYAYSKQF
;
A
#
# COMPACT_ATOMS: atom_id res chain seq x y z
N MET A 1 -26.47 -7.15 -18.38
CA MET A 1 -26.23 -7.31 -19.83
C MET A 1 -24.74 -7.21 -20.05
N ASN A 2 -24.06 -8.34 -20.08
CA ASN A 2 -22.62 -8.48 -20.32
C ASN A 2 -22.45 -8.96 -21.77
N ASN A 3 -21.52 -8.34 -22.50
CA ASN A 3 -21.28 -8.61 -23.92
C ASN A 3 -20.50 -9.92 -24.17
N LEU A 4 -20.47 -10.81 -23.17
CA LEU A 4 -19.81 -12.11 -23.21
C LEU A 4 -20.91 -13.17 -23.21
N SER A 5 -21.47 -13.47 -24.38
CA SER A 5 -22.60 -14.40 -24.55
C SER A 5 -22.19 -15.88 -24.65
N SER A 6 -20.90 -16.20 -24.46
CA SER A 6 -20.35 -17.55 -24.71
C SER A 6 -19.18 -17.90 -23.78
N VAL A 7 -19.22 -17.44 -22.54
CA VAL A 7 -18.16 -17.70 -21.55
C VAL A 7 -18.73 -18.60 -20.46
N ASP A 8 -17.97 -19.64 -20.11
CA ASP A 8 -18.38 -20.64 -19.11
C ASP A 8 -18.65 -19.97 -17.76
N SER A 9 -19.57 -20.52 -16.97
CA SER A 9 -20.02 -19.91 -15.71
C SER A 9 -18.83 -19.70 -14.75
N GLU A 10 -17.88 -20.64 -14.74
CA GLU A 10 -16.64 -20.60 -13.95
C GLU A 10 -15.77 -19.39 -14.32
N GLU A 11 -15.55 -19.15 -15.62
CA GLU A 11 -14.76 -18.03 -16.13
C GLU A 11 -15.42 -16.68 -15.82
N LEU A 12 -16.76 -16.62 -15.86
CA LEU A 12 -17.50 -15.44 -15.46
C LEU A 12 -17.29 -15.14 -13.96
N PHE A 13 -17.36 -16.15 -13.10
CA PHE A 13 -17.09 -15.98 -11.66
C PHE A 13 -15.65 -15.54 -11.38
N GLN A 14 -14.67 -16.09 -12.10
CA GLN A 14 -13.27 -15.69 -12.01
C GLN A 14 -13.09 -14.20 -12.37
N PHE A 15 -13.67 -13.76 -13.48
CA PHE A 15 -13.63 -12.37 -13.94
C PHE A 15 -14.22 -11.40 -12.92
N TYR A 16 -15.38 -11.74 -12.34
CA TYR A 16 -15.99 -10.90 -11.29
C TYR A 16 -15.14 -10.88 -10.00
N ARG A 17 -14.45 -11.96 -9.67
CA ARG A 17 -13.53 -12.02 -8.53
C ARG A 17 -12.33 -11.10 -8.71
N GLU A 18 -11.72 -11.09 -9.89
CA GLU A 18 -10.62 -10.17 -10.23
C GLU A 18 -11.05 -8.70 -10.17
N ARG A 19 -12.26 -8.40 -10.66
CA ARG A 19 -12.84 -7.07 -10.57
C ARG A 19 -13.07 -6.62 -9.13
N GLY A 20 -13.53 -7.52 -8.26
CA GLY A 20 -13.67 -7.26 -6.83
C GLY A 20 -12.33 -6.93 -6.16
N ASN A 21 -11.24 -7.56 -6.62
CA ASN A 21 -9.90 -7.25 -6.13
C ASN A 21 -9.43 -5.84 -6.54
N ALA A 22 -9.75 -5.41 -7.76
CA ALA A 22 -9.51 -4.04 -8.21
C ALA A 22 -10.24 -3.00 -7.34
N GLU A 23 -11.49 -3.29 -6.94
CA GLU A 23 -12.25 -2.42 -6.03
C GLU A 23 -11.60 -2.35 -4.64
N ASN A 24 -11.07 -3.46 -4.11
CA ASN A 24 -10.34 -3.48 -2.85
C ASN A 24 -9.09 -2.59 -2.90
N PHE A 25 -8.34 -2.62 -4.00
CA PHE A 25 -7.19 -1.71 -4.19
C PHE A 25 -7.61 -0.23 -4.23
N ILE A 26 -8.74 0.09 -4.86
CA ILE A 26 -9.27 1.46 -4.88
C ILE A 26 -9.70 1.91 -3.48
N LYS A 27 -10.39 1.04 -2.72
CA LYS A 27 -10.80 1.30 -1.34
C LYS A 27 -9.60 1.53 -0.43
N GLU A 28 -8.58 0.68 -0.53
CA GLU A 28 -7.35 0.83 0.25
C GLU A 28 -6.61 2.13 -0.09
N ARG A 29 -6.55 2.50 -1.37
CA ARG A 29 -5.94 3.77 -1.80
C ARG A 29 -6.68 4.98 -1.24
N LYS A 30 -8.02 5.02 -1.37
CA LYS A 30 -8.85 6.11 -0.85
C LYS A 30 -8.66 6.27 0.66
N ALA A 31 -8.82 5.19 1.42
CA ALA A 31 -8.73 5.23 2.89
C ALA A 31 -7.30 5.34 3.44
N GLY A 32 -6.30 4.79 2.73
CA GLY A 32 -4.92 4.68 3.18
C GLY A 32 -4.02 5.85 2.80
N PHE A 33 -4.34 6.54 1.70
CA PHE A 33 -3.53 7.60 1.10
C PHE A 33 -4.33 8.90 0.86
N PHE A 34 -5.43 9.10 1.59
CA PHE A 34 -6.21 10.33 1.58
C PHE A 34 -6.74 10.71 0.19
N GLY A 35 -7.07 9.71 -0.63
CA GLY A 35 -7.66 9.94 -1.95
C GLY A 35 -9.07 10.54 -1.91
N ASP A 36 -9.64 10.64 -0.72
CA ASP A 36 -10.91 11.29 -0.40
C ASP A 36 -10.76 12.76 0.04
N LYS A 37 -9.53 13.25 0.27
CA LYS A 37 -9.29 14.62 0.75
C LYS A 37 -9.17 15.64 -0.38
N THR A 38 -10.32 16.05 -0.90
CA THR A 38 -10.47 17.13 -1.89
C THR A 38 -11.09 18.39 -1.27
N ASP A 39 -10.51 18.87 -0.18
CA ASP A 39 -11.01 20.01 0.61
C ASP A 39 -10.44 21.37 0.15
N SER A 40 -9.60 21.40 -0.90
CA SER A 40 -9.02 22.65 -1.38
C SER A 40 -9.98 23.39 -2.31
N SER A 41 -9.95 24.73 -2.25
CA SER A 41 -10.78 25.62 -3.07
C SER A 41 -10.47 25.58 -4.57
N THR A 42 -9.30 25.07 -4.96
CA THR A 42 -8.86 25.00 -6.37
C THR A 42 -8.69 23.55 -6.82
N MET A 43 -9.23 23.23 -8.00
CA MET A 43 -9.16 21.90 -8.61
C MET A 43 -7.72 21.39 -8.76
N ILE A 44 -6.78 22.25 -9.20
CA ILE A 44 -5.36 21.89 -9.41
C ILE A 44 -4.71 21.35 -8.12
N LYS A 45 -4.99 21.97 -6.96
CA LYS A 45 -4.44 21.52 -5.67
C LYS A 45 -4.95 20.13 -5.29
N ASN A 46 -6.23 19.86 -5.54
CA ASN A 46 -6.84 18.56 -5.29
C ASN A 46 -6.27 17.50 -6.25
N GLU A 47 -6.03 17.86 -7.51
CA GLU A 47 -5.44 16.98 -8.52
C GLU A 47 -4.01 16.58 -8.16
N VAL A 48 -3.15 17.55 -7.82
CA VAL A 48 -1.77 17.27 -7.39
C VAL A 48 -1.76 16.40 -6.14
N ARG A 49 -2.64 16.65 -5.16
CA ARG A 49 -2.76 15.81 -3.97
C ARG A 49 -3.16 14.38 -4.32
N MET A 50 -4.11 14.20 -5.24
CA MET A 50 -4.53 12.89 -5.71
C MET A 50 -3.38 12.17 -6.43
N MET A 51 -2.63 12.85 -7.29
CA MET A 51 -1.45 12.30 -7.96
C MET A 51 -0.37 11.85 -6.96
N MET A 52 -0.08 12.67 -5.94
CA MET A 52 0.84 12.31 -4.87
C MET A 52 0.37 11.07 -4.09
N GLY A 53 -0.94 10.95 -3.81
CA GLY A 53 -1.52 9.76 -3.21
C GLY A 53 -1.37 8.51 -4.07
N CYS A 54 -1.57 8.64 -5.38
CA CYS A 54 -1.34 7.55 -6.35
C CYS A 54 0.12 7.11 -6.40
N LEU A 55 1.06 8.06 -6.46
CA LEU A 55 2.51 7.80 -6.42
C LEU A 55 2.91 7.05 -5.13
N ALA A 56 2.45 7.54 -3.99
CA ALA A 56 2.74 6.92 -2.70
C ALA A 56 2.15 5.50 -2.59
N TYR A 57 0.96 5.26 -3.15
CA TYR A 57 0.37 3.92 -3.22
C TYR A 57 1.18 2.97 -4.10
N ASN A 58 1.61 3.42 -5.28
CA ASN A 58 2.45 2.61 -6.16
C ASN A 58 3.80 2.27 -5.52
N LEU A 59 4.41 3.22 -4.81
CA LEU A 59 5.65 2.96 -4.05
C LEU A 59 5.42 1.92 -2.95
N TYR A 60 4.29 2.00 -2.23
CA TYR A 60 3.93 0.98 -1.24
C TYR A 60 3.76 -0.41 -1.87
N LEU A 61 3.04 -0.53 -3.00
CA LEU A 61 2.89 -1.80 -3.72
C LEU A 61 4.26 -2.36 -4.16
N PHE A 62 5.14 -1.50 -4.66
CA PHE A 62 6.50 -1.89 -5.03
C PHE A 62 7.31 -2.41 -3.83
N LEU A 63 7.23 -1.74 -2.69
CA LEU A 63 7.90 -2.19 -1.45
C LEU A 63 7.34 -3.53 -0.95
N LYS A 64 6.03 -3.77 -1.06
CA LYS A 64 5.44 -5.09 -0.75
C LYS A 64 5.97 -6.19 -1.67
N GLN A 65 6.15 -5.88 -2.95
CA GLN A 65 6.70 -6.83 -3.92
C GLN A 65 8.12 -7.26 -3.55
N LEU A 66 8.93 -6.32 -3.04
CA LEU A 66 10.31 -6.52 -2.61
C LEU A 66 10.46 -7.23 -1.26
N ALA A 67 9.54 -7.01 -0.32
CA ALA A 67 9.67 -7.43 1.07
C ALA A 67 9.23 -8.88 1.37
N GLY A 68 8.92 -9.68 0.34
CA GLY A 68 8.52 -11.09 0.48
C GLY A 68 7.03 -11.30 0.79
N ASP A 69 6.59 -12.57 0.74
CA ASP A 69 5.16 -12.92 0.75
C ASP A 69 4.45 -12.60 2.08
N GLU A 70 5.17 -12.64 3.21
CA GLU A 70 4.62 -12.24 4.52
C GLU A 70 4.20 -10.76 4.55
N VAL A 71 4.94 -9.90 3.85
CA VAL A 71 4.67 -8.46 3.78
C VAL A 71 3.61 -8.13 2.73
N LYS A 72 3.44 -8.98 1.70
CA LYS A 72 2.37 -8.83 0.69
C LYS A 72 0.97 -8.92 1.29
N ALA A 73 0.78 -9.69 2.35
CA ALA A 73 -0.50 -9.80 3.05
C ALA A 73 -0.81 -8.60 3.96
N LEU A 74 0.16 -7.71 4.24
CA LEU A 74 -0.03 -6.61 5.18
C LEU A 74 -0.83 -5.45 4.56
N THR A 75 -1.85 -4.99 5.27
CA THR A 75 -2.56 -3.73 4.99
C THR A 75 -1.62 -2.52 5.19
N ILE A 76 -1.85 -1.43 4.46
CA ILE A 76 -1.08 -0.17 4.60
C ILE A 76 -0.95 0.33 6.05
N LYS A 77 -1.99 0.19 6.89
CA LYS A 77 -1.94 0.59 8.31
C LYS A 77 -0.87 -0.17 9.10
N ARG A 78 -0.79 -1.50 8.91
CA ARG A 78 0.22 -2.35 9.54
C ARG A 78 1.59 -2.09 8.93
N PHE A 79 1.68 -2.00 7.61
CA PHE A 79 2.93 -1.67 6.91
C PHE A 79 3.53 -0.36 7.42
N ARG A 80 2.72 0.70 7.54
CA ARG A 80 3.17 2.00 8.06
C ARG A 80 3.68 1.90 9.49
N ARG A 81 3.03 1.11 10.35
CA ARG A 81 3.49 0.90 11.74
C ARG A 81 4.81 0.11 11.79
N LEU A 82 4.94 -0.89 10.94
CA LEU A 82 6.08 -1.82 10.94
C LEU A 82 7.30 -1.30 10.21
N PHE A 83 7.15 -0.41 9.22
CA PHE A 83 8.27 0.06 8.39
C PHE A 83 8.49 1.58 8.44
N LEU A 84 7.43 2.39 8.65
CA LEU A 84 7.52 3.85 8.57
C LEU A 84 7.48 4.55 9.94
N HIS A 85 6.77 3.99 10.92
CA HIS A 85 6.69 4.49 12.30
C HIS A 85 7.62 3.73 13.24
N ILE A 86 8.69 3.12 12.72
CA ILE A 86 9.71 2.56 13.59
C ILE A 86 10.57 3.70 14.12
N ALA A 87 10.52 3.94 15.42
CA ALA A 87 11.51 4.75 16.11
C ALA A 87 12.82 3.95 16.19
N GLY A 88 13.72 4.20 15.25
CA GLY A 88 15.05 3.58 15.19
C GLY A 88 16.13 4.62 14.92
N LYS A 89 17.30 4.43 15.51
CA LYS A 89 18.49 5.23 15.21
C LYS A 89 19.16 4.65 13.98
N TYR A 90 19.08 5.35 12.85
CA TYR A 90 19.88 5.02 11.68
C TYR A 90 21.33 5.45 11.91
N VAL A 91 22.26 4.50 11.84
CA VAL A 91 23.69 4.72 11.98
C VAL A 91 24.35 4.35 10.66
N SER A 92 24.81 5.37 9.93
CA SER A 92 25.62 5.18 8.73
C SER A 92 27.09 5.22 9.11
N THR A 93 27.84 4.16 8.77
CA THR A 93 29.30 4.08 8.82
C THR A 93 29.81 3.94 7.40
N ALA A 94 31.07 4.33 7.13
CA ALA A 94 31.67 4.28 5.80
C ALA A 94 31.54 2.94 5.03
N ARG A 95 31.28 1.81 5.73
CA ARG A 95 31.10 0.49 5.12
C ARG A 95 29.78 -0.21 5.49
N ARG A 96 28.95 0.37 6.36
CA ARG A 96 27.76 -0.30 6.90
C ARG A 96 26.65 0.69 7.23
N HIS A 97 25.44 0.34 6.85
CA HIS A 97 24.22 1.02 7.29
C HIS A 97 23.53 0.13 8.31
N ILE A 98 23.40 0.61 9.55
CA ILE A 98 22.81 -0.16 10.65
C ILE A 98 21.60 0.61 11.17
N LEU A 99 20.45 -0.05 11.19
CA LEU A 99 19.24 0.48 11.83
C LEU A 99 19.15 -0.08 13.25
N LYS A 100 19.36 0.76 14.26
CA LYS A 100 19.26 0.34 15.68
C LYS A 100 17.85 0.60 16.18
N PHE A 101 17.13 -0.45 16.54
CA PHE A 101 15.82 -0.33 17.17
C PHE A 101 15.95 -0.06 18.67
N SER A 102 14.99 0.68 19.24
CA SER A 102 14.88 0.81 20.70
C SER A 102 14.59 -0.55 21.33
N SER A 103 15.17 -0.85 22.48
CA SER A 103 14.91 -2.10 23.23
C SER A 103 13.45 -2.29 23.64
N LEU A 104 12.67 -1.19 23.66
CA LEU A 104 11.22 -1.17 23.91
C LEU A 104 10.38 -1.46 22.65
N TYR A 105 10.99 -1.64 21.48
CA TYR A 105 10.24 -1.92 20.26
C TYR A 105 9.71 -3.36 20.27
N ALA A 106 8.40 -3.50 20.48
CA ALA A 106 7.72 -4.78 20.68
C ALA A 106 7.92 -5.82 19.57
N TYR A 107 8.35 -5.41 18.38
CA TYR A 107 8.56 -6.29 17.22
C TYR A 107 10.04 -6.56 16.89
N SER A 108 10.97 -6.25 17.80
CA SER A 108 12.41 -6.43 17.56
C SER A 108 12.87 -7.89 17.38
N LYS A 109 11.99 -8.88 17.64
CA LYS A 109 12.30 -10.32 17.49
C LYS A 109 11.78 -10.93 16.18
N GLN A 110 11.04 -10.16 15.37
CA GLN A 110 10.43 -10.66 14.12
C GLN A 110 11.20 -10.25 12.86
N PHE A 111 12.22 -9.42 12.99
CA PHE A 111 13.11 -8.95 11.92
C PHE A 111 14.57 -9.03 12.40
#